data_AF-A0A5N5ZE37-F1
#
_entry.id   AF-A0A5N5ZE37-F1
#
_cell.length_a   1.000
_cell.length_b   1.000
_cell.length_c   1.000
_cell.angle_alpha   90.00
_cell.angle_beta   90.00
_cell.angle_gamma   90.00
#
_symmetry.space_group_name_H-M   'P 1'
#
loop_
_entity.id
_entity.type
_entity.pdbx_description
1 polymer ?
#
loop_
_entity_poly.entity_id
_entity_poly.type
_entity_poly.pdbx_seq_one_letter_code
_entity_poly.pdbx_strand_id
1 'polypeptide(L)'
;MSVRKLKPITPAQRFRVVNGFDAITTDKPEKSLLAPKKKTGGRNNQGKMTMRYIGGGHKKRYRIIDFKRDRKDVSAEVKTIEYDPNRTAFIALVQYTDGEKRYIIAQNGLKVGQTVVSGEKVAPEIGNAMPLSNIPLGTIISCVELRPGQGAVMARSAGAFAQLMAREGKYATIKLPSGETRMVMANCLATIGAVSNSDHQLLVSGKAGRGRWLGRRPRTRPVVMNPVDHPMGGGEGKSAGGHPRSRKGIPAKGYRTRSKTKASNRYIIERRKK
;
A
#
# COMPACT_ATOMS: atom_id res chain seq x y z
N MET A 1 -8.47 -9.83 -12.53
CA MET A 1 -9.25 -10.59 -11.55
C MET A 1 -10.69 -10.14 -11.66
N SER A 2 -11.66 -11.01 -11.40
CA SER A 2 -13.06 -10.59 -11.56
C SER A 2 -13.53 -9.82 -10.32
N VAL A 3 -14.18 -8.68 -10.51
CA VAL A 3 -15.00 -8.06 -9.47
C VAL A 3 -16.44 -8.49 -9.65
N ARG A 4 -17.11 -8.86 -8.55
CA ARG A 4 -18.48 -9.34 -8.56
C ARG A 4 -19.45 -8.25 -8.10
N LYS A 5 -20.33 -7.83 -9.00
CA LYS A 5 -21.51 -7.00 -8.65
C LYS A 5 -22.59 -7.90 -8.07
N LEU A 6 -23.16 -7.52 -6.92
CA LEU A 6 -24.21 -8.29 -6.28
C LEU A 6 -25.59 -7.99 -6.88
N LYS A 7 -26.50 -8.97 -6.85
CA LYS A 7 -27.91 -8.76 -7.20
C LYS A 7 -28.53 -7.70 -6.27
N PRO A 8 -29.37 -6.78 -6.77
CA PRO A 8 -29.91 -5.65 -6.00
C PRO A 8 -31.09 -6.06 -5.10
N ILE A 9 -30.92 -7.10 -4.27
CA ILE A 9 -31.99 -7.64 -3.40
C ILE A 9 -32.31 -6.66 -2.26
N THR A 10 -31.30 -5.93 -1.77
CA THR A 10 -31.48 -4.90 -0.74
C THR A 10 -30.93 -3.55 -1.21
N PRO A 11 -31.42 -2.41 -0.67
CA PRO A 11 -30.89 -1.09 -1.01
C PRO A 11 -29.37 -0.98 -0.81
N ALA A 12 -28.87 -1.64 0.24
CA ALA A 12 -27.45 -1.68 0.58
C ALA A 12 -26.59 -2.55 -0.36
N GLN A 13 -27.20 -3.45 -1.15
CA GLN A 13 -26.51 -4.32 -2.10
C GLN A 13 -26.54 -3.79 -3.54
N ARG A 14 -27.50 -2.92 -3.89
CA ARG A 14 -27.71 -2.40 -5.26
C ARG A 14 -26.43 -1.93 -5.96
N PHE A 15 -25.57 -1.21 -5.22
CA PHE A 15 -24.31 -0.66 -5.73
C PHE A 15 -23.07 -1.39 -5.21
N ARG A 16 -23.23 -2.48 -4.46
CA ARG A 16 -22.11 -3.16 -3.82
C ARG A 16 -21.36 -4.01 -4.84
N VAL A 17 -20.05 -3.76 -4.92
CA VAL A 17 -19.10 -4.54 -5.75
C VAL A 17 -18.05 -5.15 -4.82
N VAL A 18 -17.89 -6.47 -4.89
CA VAL A 18 -17.01 -7.25 -4.03
C VAL A 18 -15.89 -7.86 -4.87
N ASN A 19 -14.74 -8.12 -4.25
CA ASN A 19 -13.65 -8.81 -4.91
C ASN A 19 -14.04 -10.28 -5.17
N GLY A 20 -13.69 -10.82 -6.34
CA GLY A 20 -13.90 -12.24 -6.67
C GLY A 20 -13.04 -13.18 -5.83
N PHE A 21 -11.84 -12.70 -5.41
CA PHE A 21 -10.86 -13.47 -4.64
C PHE A 21 -10.32 -14.72 -5.37
N ASP A 22 -10.48 -14.77 -6.69
CA ASP A 22 -10.11 -15.89 -7.58
C ASP A 22 -8.66 -16.37 -7.45
N ALA A 23 -7.73 -15.46 -7.07
CA ALA A 23 -6.31 -15.77 -6.94
C ALA A 23 -5.92 -16.34 -5.55
N ILE A 24 -6.84 -16.40 -4.59
CA ILE A 24 -6.55 -16.90 -3.24
C ILE A 24 -6.71 -18.42 -3.26
N THR A 25 -5.72 -19.11 -2.70
CA THR A 25 -5.67 -20.58 -2.69
C THR A 25 -5.98 -21.17 -1.32
N THR A 26 -5.90 -20.38 -0.24
CA THR A 26 -6.05 -20.89 1.12
C THR A 26 -6.64 -19.84 2.06
N ASP A 27 -7.53 -20.29 2.95
CA ASP A 27 -8.19 -19.44 3.94
C ASP A 27 -7.46 -19.38 5.29
N LYS A 28 -6.67 -20.42 5.59
CA LYS A 28 -5.93 -20.55 6.86
C LYS A 28 -4.50 -20.01 6.71
N PRO A 29 -4.09 -19.02 7.53
CA PRO A 29 -2.72 -18.53 7.54
C PRO A 29 -1.77 -19.46 8.32
N GLU A 30 -0.48 -19.36 8.01
CA GLU A 30 0.62 -20.02 8.71
C GLU A 30 0.77 -19.49 10.15
N LYS A 31 0.69 -20.38 11.15
CA LYS A 31 0.55 -19.99 12.55
C LYS A 31 1.81 -19.31 13.10
N SER A 32 2.99 -19.76 12.69
CA SER A 32 4.29 -19.24 13.16
C SER A 32 4.55 -17.80 12.71
N LEU A 33 3.93 -17.36 11.62
CA LEU A 33 4.11 -16.02 11.02
C LEU A 33 3.03 -15.02 11.43
N LEU A 34 2.28 -15.31 12.51
CA LEU A 34 1.25 -14.44 13.06
C LEU A 34 1.72 -13.72 14.32
N ALA A 35 1.52 -12.40 14.33
CA ALA A 35 1.72 -11.56 15.51
C ALA A 35 0.41 -10.89 15.95
N PRO A 36 0.25 -10.59 17.25
CA PRO A 36 -0.88 -9.78 17.72
C PRO A 36 -0.79 -8.36 17.16
N LYS A 37 -1.95 -7.78 16.79
CA LYS A 37 -2.05 -6.39 16.34
C LYS A 37 -2.92 -5.57 17.28
N LYS A 38 -2.28 -4.77 18.13
CA LYS A 38 -2.98 -3.82 19.01
C LYS A 38 -3.57 -2.67 18.18
N LYS A 39 -4.83 -2.33 18.42
CA LYS A 39 -5.49 -1.19 17.77
C LYS A 39 -5.27 0.07 18.59
N THR A 40 -4.97 1.18 17.93
CA THR A 40 -4.75 2.49 18.58
C THR A 40 -6.03 3.34 18.67
N GLY A 41 -7.00 3.11 17.78
CA GLY A 41 -8.18 3.98 17.66
C GLY A 41 -7.85 5.44 17.32
N GLY A 42 -6.65 5.70 16.76
CA GLY A 42 -6.17 7.05 16.45
C GLY A 42 -5.57 7.82 17.64
N ARG A 43 -5.31 7.15 18.77
CA ARG A 43 -4.66 7.74 19.95
C ARG A 43 -3.13 7.49 19.96
N ASN A 44 -2.37 8.41 20.57
CA ASN A 44 -0.94 8.26 20.81
C ASN A 44 -0.66 7.57 22.17
N ASN A 45 0.62 7.48 22.56
CA ASN A 45 1.08 6.89 23.83
C ASN A 45 0.52 7.61 25.07
N GLN A 46 0.26 8.92 25.01
CA GLN A 46 -0.38 9.69 26.09
C GLN A 46 -1.91 9.51 26.14
N GLY A 47 -2.50 8.71 25.25
CA GLY A 47 -3.96 8.52 25.15
C GLY A 47 -4.70 9.65 24.42
N LYS A 48 -4.02 10.71 23.99
CA LYS A 48 -4.63 11.81 23.22
C LYS A 48 -4.95 11.37 21.79
N MET A 49 -6.11 11.77 21.28
CA MET A 49 -6.51 11.50 19.90
C MET A 49 -5.74 12.40 18.92
N THR A 50 -4.79 11.84 18.18
CA THR A 50 -3.98 12.58 17.20
C THR A 50 -4.52 12.42 15.78
N MET A 51 -5.05 11.24 15.44
CA MET A 51 -5.67 10.97 14.15
C MET A 51 -7.16 10.67 14.33
N ARG A 52 -7.99 11.56 13.79
CA ARG A 52 -9.45 11.44 13.85
C ARG A 52 -9.97 10.39 12.87
N TYR A 53 -11.22 9.97 13.10
CA TYR A 53 -11.98 9.10 12.21
C TYR A 53 -11.47 7.65 12.10
N ILE A 54 -10.55 7.24 12.96
CA ILE A 54 -10.08 5.86 13.08
C ILE A 54 -10.70 5.22 14.32
N GLY A 55 -11.17 3.98 14.23
CA GLY A 55 -11.67 3.22 15.38
C GLY A 55 -12.67 2.13 15.02
N GLY A 56 -12.82 1.15 15.90
CA GLY A 56 -13.69 -0.01 15.70
C GLY A 56 -13.09 -1.04 14.74
N GLY A 57 -13.94 -1.55 13.83
CA GLY A 57 -13.59 -2.56 12.83
C GLY A 57 -13.35 -3.97 13.39
N HIS A 58 -13.24 -4.96 12.51
CA HIS A 58 -13.00 -6.34 12.91
C HIS A 58 -11.61 -6.51 13.56
N LYS A 59 -11.44 -7.41 14.53
CA LYS A 59 -10.13 -7.74 15.11
C LYS A 59 -9.25 -8.41 14.04
N LYS A 60 -7.96 -8.10 14.01
CA LYS A 60 -7.01 -8.59 12.99
C LYS A 60 -5.76 -9.10 13.69
N ARG A 61 -5.16 -10.15 13.14
CA ARG A 61 -3.77 -10.55 13.46
C ARG A 61 -2.85 -9.97 12.40
N TYR A 62 -1.63 -9.61 12.78
CA TYR A 62 -0.61 -9.14 11.85
C TYR A 62 0.09 -10.34 11.23
N ARG A 63 0.28 -10.32 9.91
CA ARG A 63 1.12 -11.30 9.21
C ARG A 63 2.48 -10.68 8.97
N ILE A 64 3.52 -11.34 9.47
CA ILE A 64 4.91 -10.90 9.38
C ILE A 64 5.34 -11.05 7.93
N ILE A 65 5.64 -9.94 7.26
CA ILE A 65 6.05 -9.92 5.84
C ILE A 65 7.52 -9.65 5.75
N ASP A 66 8.20 -10.44 4.94
CA ASP A 66 9.55 -10.18 4.52
C ASP A 66 9.56 -9.09 3.45
N PHE A 67 9.89 -7.87 3.88
CA PHE A 67 10.14 -6.74 3.00
C PHE A 67 11.60 -6.61 2.58
N LYS A 68 12.52 -7.35 3.20
CA LYS A 68 13.96 -7.24 2.94
C LYS A 68 14.43 -8.19 1.85
N ARG A 69 13.83 -9.39 1.76
CA ARG A 69 14.28 -10.46 0.86
C ARG A 69 15.78 -10.72 1.02
N ASP A 70 16.23 -10.77 2.28
CA ASP A 70 17.65 -10.84 2.66
C ASP A 70 18.30 -12.22 2.42
N ARG A 71 17.49 -13.27 2.27
CA ARG A 71 17.91 -14.59 1.80
C ARG A 71 18.30 -14.51 0.31
N LYS A 72 19.58 -14.20 0.06
CA LYS A 72 20.16 -14.10 -1.28
C LYS A 72 20.51 -15.48 -1.84
N ASP A 73 20.26 -15.66 -3.14
CA ASP A 73 20.58 -16.82 -3.97
C ASP A 73 20.02 -18.17 -3.47
N VAL A 74 19.04 -18.13 -2.56
CA VAL A 74 18.27 -19.29 -2.11
C VAL A 74 16.90 -19.27 -2.79
N SER A 75 16.56 -20.37 -3.46
CA SER A 75 15.25 -20.55 -4.08
C SER A 75 14.16 -20.80 -3.05
N ALA A 76 13.00 -20.19 -3.29
CA ALA A 76 11.81 -20.41 -2.49
C ALA A 76 10.62 -20.75 -3.39
N GLU A 77 9.89 -21.81 -3.04
CA GLU A 77 8.70 -22.24 -3.77
C GLU A 77 7.47 -21.53 -3.20
N VAL A 78 6.61 -20.98 -4.07
CA VAL A 78 5.33 -20.39 -3.67
C VAL A 78 4.35 -21.50 -3.29
N LYS A 79 4.05 -21.63 -1.99
CA LYS A 79 3.13 -22.65 -1.48
C LYS A 79 1.67 -22.23 -1.57
N THR A 80 1.34 -21.00 -1.19
CA THR A 80 -0.05 -20.51 -1.18
C THR A 80 -0.10 -19.01 -1.47
N ILE A 81 -1.25 -18.56 -1.98
CA ILE A 81 -1.59 -17.15 -2.10
C ILE A 81 -2.78 -16.86 -1.18
N GLU A 82 -2.64 -15.87 -0.33
CA GLU A 82 -3.58 -15.59 0.75
C GLU A 82 -4.06 -14.14 0.79
N TYR A 83 -5.28 -13.96 1.31
CA TYR A 83 -5.81 -12.65 1.69
C TYR A 83 -5.18 -12.13 2.98
N ASP A 84 -4.55 -10.95 3.00
CA ASP A 84 -4.17 -10.29 4.25
C ASP A 84 -5.09 -9.11 4.61
N PRO A 85 -5.69 -9.09 5.82
CA PRO A 85 -6.56 -7.99 6.25
C PRO A 85 -5.81 -6.71 6.62
N ASN A 86 -4.48 -6.70 6.67
CA ASN A 86 -3.67 -5.54 7.09
C ASN A 86 -3.19 -4.68 5.93
N ARG A 87 -3.29 -5.17 4.69
CA ARG A 87 -2.93 -4.47 3.47
C ARG A 87 -3.97 -4.70 2.37
N THR A 88 -3.75 -4.11 1.21
CA THR A 88 -4.64 -4.23 0.06
C THR A 88 -4.22 -5.36 -0.88
N ALA A 89 -2.91 -5.61 -1.00
CA ALA A 89 -2.35 -6.65 -1.84
C ALA A 89 -2.55 -8.04 -1.24
N PHE A 90 -2.51 -9.07 -2.08
CA PHE A 90 -2.38 -10.45 -1.60
C PHE A 90 -0.95 -10.71 -1.16
N ILE A 91 -0.79 -11.74 -0.34
CA ILE A 91 0.51 -12.23 0.09
C ILE A 91 0.71 -13.65 -0.38
N ALA A 92 1.93 -14.02 -0.67
CA ALA A 92 2.31 -15.38 -0.98
C ALA A 92 3.10 -15.96 0.19
N LEU A 93 2.74 -17.15 0.62
CA LEU A 93 3.58 -17.97 1.50
C LEU A 93 4.63 -18.64 0.62
N VAL A 94 5.89 -18.37 0.91
CA VAL A 94 7.01 -19.03 0.25
C VAL A 94 7.74 -19.93 1.24
N GLN A 95 8.19 -21.08 0.77
CA GLN A 95 9.04 -21.99 1.52
C GLN A 95 10.38 -22.09 0.82
N TYR A 96 11.44 -21.72 1.52
CA TYR A 96 12.81 -21.85 1.06
C TYR A 96 13.24 -23.33 1.09
N THR A 97 14.29 -23.65 0.34
CA THR A 97 14.85 -25.01 0.28
C THR A 97 15.36 -25.53 1.64
N ASP A 98 15.75 -24.64 2.55
CA ASP A 98 16.13 -24.96 3.93
C ASP A 98 14.93 -25.21 4.87
N GLY A 99 13.70 -25.11 4.35
CA GLY A 99 12.46 -25.32 5.10
C GLY A 99 11.91 -24.07 5.78
N GLU A 100 12.62 -22.94 5.76
CA GLU A 100 12.11 -21.69 6.32
C GLU A 100 10.89 -21.21 5.51
N LYS A 101 9.85 -20.77 6.21
CA LYS A 101 8.66 -20.18 5.58
C LYS A 101 8.62 -18.68 5.82
N ARG A 102 8.31 -17.91 4.78
CA ARG A 102 8.11 -16.46 4.88
C ARG A 102 6.91 -16.02 4.08
N TYR A 103 6.30 -14.91 4.49
CA TYR A 103 5.34 -14.23 3.65
C TYR A 103 6.00 -13.10 2.87
N ILE A 104 5.66 -13.02 1.60
CA ILE A 104 6.07 -11.94 0.69
C ILE A 104 4.82 -11.26 0.12
N ILE A 105 4.95 -10.04 -0.38
CA ILE A 105 3.87 -9.46 -1.21
C ILE A 105 3.81 -10.24 -2.52
N ALA A 106 2.61 -10.70 -2.88
CA ALA A 106 2.37 -11.39 -4.14
C ALA A 106 2.35 -10.38 -5.31
N GLN A 107 3.06 -10.71 -6.37
CA GLN A 107 3.08 -9.98 -7.64
C GLN A 107 1.88 -10.40 -8.49
N ASN A 108 1.50 -9.56 -9.45
CA ASN A 108 0.48 -9.91 -10.42
C ASN A 108 1.00 -11.02 -11.35
N GLY A 109 0.23 -12.09 -11.49
CA GLY A 109 0.62 -13.26 -12.29
C GLY A 109 1.47 -14.31 -11.56
N LEU A 110 1.84 -14.07 -10.30
CA LEU A 110 2.52 -15.08 -9.47
C LEU A 110 1.59 -16.27 -9.23
N LYS A 111 2.06 -17.49 -9.47
CA LYS A 111 1.29 -18.73 -9.31
C LYS A 111 1.86 -19.62 -8.19
N VAL A 112 1.02 -20.48 -7.62
CA VAL A 112 1.46 -21.54 -6.71
C VAL A 112 2.34 -22.55 -7.46
N GLY A 113 3.38 -23.03 -6.80
CA GLY A 113 4.41 -23.92 -7.37
C GLY A 113 5.54 -23.19 -8.11
N GLN A 114 5.41 -21.88 -8.34
CA GLN A 114 6.48 -21.10 -8.97
C GLN A 114 7.63 -20.89 -7.99
N THR A 115 8.86 -20.99 -8.49
CA THR A 115 10.08 -20.67 -7.72
C THR A 115 10.38 -19.17 -7.82
N VAL A 116 10.67 -18.56 -6.68
CA VAL A 116 11.14 -17.17 -6.59
C VAL A 116 12.50 -17.12 -5.92
N VAL A 117 13.38 -16.25 -6.41
CA VAL A 117 14.75 -16.08 -5.91
C VAL A 117 15.01 -14.58 -5.68
N SER A 118 15.77 -14.27 -4.64
CA SER A 118 16.32 -12.93 -4.42
C SER A 118 17.82 -12.99 -4.63
N GLY A 119 18.43 -12.10 -5.41
CA GLY A 119 19.87 -12.18 -5.65
C GLY A 119 20.34 -11.19 -6.71
N GLU A 120 21.65 -11.14 -6.93
CA GLU A 120 22.24 -10.20 -7.89
C GLU A 120 22.21 -10.78 -9.31
N LYS A 121 22.48 -12.08 -9.45
CA LYS A 121 22.58 -12.79 -10.75
C LYS A 121 21.34 -13.63 -11.05
N VAL A 122 20.16 -13.10 -10.74
CA VAL A 122 18.88 -13.80 -10.92
C VAL A 122 18.25 -13.41 -12.26
N ALA A 123 17.47 -14.29 -12.88
CA ALA A 123 16.69 -13.93 -14.07
C ALA A 123 15.60 -12.89 -13.72
N PRO A 124 15.33 -11.89 -14.58
CA PRO A 124 14.34 -10.85 -14.33
C PRO A 124 12.89 -11.34 -14.55
N GLU A 125 12.50 -12.38 -13.80
CA GLU A 125 11.17 -12.99 -13.83
C GLU A 125 10.26 -12.45 -12.72
N ILE A 126 8.95 -12.54 -12.93
CA ILE A 126 7.95 -12.06 -11.97
C ILE A 126 8.13 -12.74 -10.61
N GLY A 127 8.24 -11.93 -9.55
CA GLY A 127 8.40 -12.41 -8.17
C GLY A 127 9.85 -12.45 -7.68
N ASN A 128 10.83 -12.46 -8.59
CA ASN A 128 12.24 -12.38 -8.25
C ASN A 128 12.62 -10.97 -7.81
N ALA A 129 13.54 -10.89 -6.86
CA ALA A 129 14.03 -9.62 -6.33
C ALA A 129 15.53 -9.46 -6.60
N MET A 130 15.91 -8.26 -7.05
CA MET A 130 17.30 -7.96 -7.39
C MET A 130 17.60 -6.47 -7.22
N PRO A 131 18.88 -6.08 -7.13
CA PRO A 131 19.25 -4.66 -7.08
C PRO A 131 18.86 -3.93 -8.36
N LEU A 132 18.51 -2.65 -8.24
CA LEU A 132 18.19 -1.79 -9.40
C LEU A 132 19.33 -1.72 -10.43
N SER A 133 20.58 -1.96 -10.01
CA SER A 133 21.74 -2.04 -10.90
C SER A 133 21.66 -3.17 -11.91
N ASN A 134 20.96 -4.27 -11.61
CA ASN A 134 20.96 -5.48 -12.43
C ASN A 134 19.63 -5.67 -13.18
N ILE A 135 18.60 -4.91 -12.81
CA ILE A 135 17.30 -4.93 -13.49
C ILE A 135 17.43 -4.29 -14.89
N PRO A 136 16.87 -4.91 -15.95
CA PRO A 136 16.80 -4.30 -17.27
C PRO A 136 16.07 -2.95 -17.25
N LEU A 137 16.48 -2.03 -18.12
CA LEU A 137 15.79 -0.74 -18.23
C LEU A 137 14.37 -0.93 -18.78
N GLY A 138 13.44 -0.08 -18.36
CA GLY A 138 12.03 -0.13 -18.76
C GLY A 138 11.19 -1.16 -18.01
N THR A 139 11.80 -2.08 -17.25
CA THR A 139 11.08 -3.13 -16.52
C THR A 139 10.14 -2.56 -15.45
N ILE A 140 8.99 -3.20 -15.30
CA ILE A 140 8.00 -2.90 -14.27
C ILE A 140 8.45 -3.57 -12.97
N ILE A 141 8.59 -2.78 -11.91
CA ILE A 141 9.08 -3.20 -10.61
C ILE A 141 8.11 -2.81 -9.50
N SER A 142 8.18 -3.49 -8.37
CA SER A 142 7.41 -3.19 -7.16
C SER A 142 8.26 -3.43 -5.90
N CYS A 143 7.72 -3.06 -4.73
CA CYS A 143 8.39 -3.27 -3.44
C CYS A 143 9.83 -2.71 -3.40
N VAL A 144 10.02 -1.49 -3.91
CA VAL A 144 11.34 -0.87 -4.04
C VAL A 144 11.82 -0.32 -2.69
N GLU A 145 13.08 -0.60 -2.35
CA GLU A 145 13.74 -0.01 -1.19
C GLU A 145 14.04 1.49 -1.41
N LEU A 146 13.97 2.28 -0.33
CA LEU A 146 14.41 3.69 -0.39
C LEU A 146 15.91 3.83 -0.07
N ARG A 147 16.43 2.93 0.76
CA ARG A 147 17.83 2.81 1.16
C ARG A 147 18.20 1.33 1.12
N PRO A 148 19.43 0.98 0.70
CA PRO A 148 19.86 -0.41 0.65
C PRO A 148 19.68 -1.11 2.00
N GLY A 149 19.02 -2.27 2.01
CA GLY A 149 18.85 -3.12 3.20
C GLY A 149 17.79 -2.63 4.21
N GLN A 150 17.12 -1.50 3.96
CA GLN A 150 16.03 -1.02 4.81
C GLN A 150 14.75 -1.87 4.66
N GLY A 151 14.63 -2.58 3.53
CA GLY A 151 13.41 -3.25 3.10
C GLY A 151 12.51 -2.34 2.27
N ALA A 152 11.55 -2.97 1.59
CA ALA A 152 10.65 -2.35 0.65
C ALA A 152 9.79 -1.23 1.28
N VAL A 153 9.83 -0.04 0.68
CA VAL A 153 9.07 1.14 1.11
C VAL A 153 8.07 1.58 0.05
N MET A 154 8.49 1.55 -1.21
CA MET A 154 7.75 2.14 -2.35
C MET A 154 7.02 1.05 -3.16
N ALA A 155 5.92 1.43 -3.82
CA ALA A 155 5.10 0.55 -4.67
C ALA A 155 4.69 -0.78 -4.00
N ARG A 156 3.98 -0.69 -2.85
CA ARG A 156 3.51 -1.85 -2.06
C ARG A 156 2.00 -2.07 -2.05
N SER A 157 1.22 -1.07 -2.49
CA SER A 157 -0.24 -1.18 -2.51
C SER A 157 -0.69 -2.05 -3.66
N ALA A 158 -1.94 -2.52 -3.59
CA ALA A 158 -2.51 -3.38 -4.63
C ALA A 158 -2.48 -2.68 -5.99
N GLY A 159 -2.05 -3.39 -7.04
CA GLY A 159 -1.88 -2.84 -8.39
C GLY A 159 -0.76 -1.79 -8.55
N ALA A 160 -0.01 -1.46 -7.49
CA ALA A 160 1.06 -0.47 -7.61
C ALA A 160 2.28 -1.06 -8.32
N PHE A 161 2.93 -0.21 -9.10
CA PHE A 161 4.21 -0.50 -9.73
C PHE A 161 5.01 0.79 -9.91
N ALA A 162 6.31 0.64 -10.07
CA ALA A 162 7.23 1.67 -10.53
C ALA A 162 7.91 1.16 -11.81
N GLN A 163 8.52 2.07 -12.55
CA GLN A 163 9.27 1.73 -13.76
C GLN A 163 10.71 2.22 -13.62
N LEU A 164 11.67 1.37 -13.98
CA LEU A 164 13.08 1.75 -14.06
C LEU A 164 13.33 2.52 -15.37
N MET A 165 13.67 3.80 -15.28
CA MET A 165 13.83 4.66 -16.46
C MET A 165 15.28 4.73 -16.94
N ALA A 166 16.22 4.98 -16.02
CA ALA A 166 17.63 5.17 -16.33
C ALA A 166 18.51 4.70 -15.16
N ARG A 167 19.78 4.43 -15.44
CA ARG A 167 20.82 4.14 -14.45
C ARG A 167 21.98 5.09 -14.71
N GLU A 168 22.32 5.91 -13.72
CA GLU A 168 23.36 6.93 -13.80
C GLU A 168 24.28 6.84 -12.57
N GLY A 169 25.48 6.31 -12.78
CA GLY A 169 26.47 6.13 -11.72
C GLY A 169 25.92 5.35 -10.53
N LYS A 170 25.88 6.00 -9.36
CA LYS A 170 25.42 5.40 -8.09
C LYS A 170 23.89 5.35 -7.94
N TYR A 171 23.15 5.98 -8.84
CA TYR A 171 21.70 6.13 -8.74
C TYR A 171 20.98 5.52 -9.95
N ALA A 172 19.75 5.10 -9.69
CA ALA A 172 18.77 4.66 -10.67
C ALA A 172 17.58 5.62 -10.62
N THR A 173 17.13 6.07 -11.78
CA THR A 173 15.95 6.91 -11.92
C THR A 173 14.73 6.03 -12.09
N ILE A 174 13.78 6.15 -11.16
CA ILE A 174 12.53 5.40 -11.17
C ILE A 174 11.33 6.33 -11.28
N LYS A 175 10.32 5.91 -12.02
CA LYS A 175 9.01 6.55 -12.06
C LYS A 175 8.09 5.85 -11.07
N LEU A 176 7.65 6.58 -10.05
CA LEU A 176 6.82 6.05 -8.96
C LEU A 176 5.34 5.93 -9.38
N PRO A 177 4.52 5.12 -8.67
CA PRO A 177 3.08 5.02 -8.93
C PRO A 177 2.34 6.36 -8.87
N SER A 178 2.89 7.34 -8.14
CA SER A 178 2.34 8.69 -8.07
C SER A 178 2.60 9.56 -9.30
N GLY A 179 3.43 9.10 -10.24
CA GLY A 179 3.95 9.90 -11.35
C GLY A 179 5.18 10.77 -11.02
N GLU A 180 5.67 10.75 -9.76
CA GLU A 180 6.94 11.38 -9.38
C GLU A 180 8.12 10.59 -9.97
N THR A 181 9.06 11.30 -10.61
CA THR A 181 10.33 10.74 -11.08
C THR A 181 11.43 11.05 -10.07
N ARG A 182 12.10 10.01 -9.58
CA ARG A 182 13.03 10.10 -8.45
C ARG A 182 14.27 9.24 -8.67
N MET A 183 15.40 9.74 -8.19
CA MET A 183 16.65 8.99 -8.06
C MET A 183 16.66 8.16 -6.76
N VAL A 184 17.03 6.90 -6.88
CA VAL A 184 17.20 5.93 -5.78
C VAL A 184 18.56 5.27 -5.95
N MET A 185 19.22 4.84 -4.88
CA MET A 185 20.53 4.18 -5.02
C MET A 185 20.41 2.91 -5.87
N ALA A 186 21.36 2.67 -6.78
CA ALA A 186 21.34 1.51 -7.66
C ALA A 186 21.39 0.17 -6.90
N ASN A 187 21.96 0.17 -5.70
CA ASN A 187 22.04 -1.01 -4.84
C ASN A 187 20.76 -1.31 -4.05
N CYS A 188 19.72 -0.47 -4.16
CA CYS A 188 18.42 -0.76 -3.55
C CYS A 188 17.78 -1.98 -4.22
N LEU A 189 17.15 -2.84 -3.41
CA LEU A 189 16.42 -3.99 -3.93
C LEU A 189 15.05 -3.57 -4.49
N ALA A 190 14.61 -4.25 -5.55
CA ALA A 190 13.24 -4.20 -6.05
C ALA A 190 12.79 -5.59 -6.50
N THR A 191 11.48 -5.83 -6.50
CA THR A 191 10.89 -7.07 -7.01
C THR A 191 10.33 -6.83 -8.41
N ILE A 192 10.56 -7.76 -9.34
CA ILE A 192 10.03 -7.67 -10.70
C ILE A 192 8.53 -7.94 -10.71
N GLY A 193 7.80 -7.13 -11.47
CA GLY A 193 6.35 -7.21 -11.65
C GLY A 193 5.57 -6.22 -10.78
N ALA A 194 4.34 -5.95 -11.20
CA ALA A 194 3.39 -5.12 -10.44
C ALA A 194 2.82 -5.88 -9.23
N VAL A 195 2.34 -5.17 -8.21
CA VAL A 195 1.69 -5.80 -7.05
C VAL A 195 0.34 -6.40 -7.44
N SER A 196 0.00 -7.55 -6.85
CA SER A 196 -1.30 -8.23 -7.02
C SER A 196 -2.52 -7.36 -6.65
N ASN A 197 -3.70 -7.88 -6.98
CA ASN A 197 -5.02 -7.30 -6.67
C ASN A 197 -5.27 -5.92 -7.31
N SER A 198 -4.91 -5.74 -8.59
CA SER A 198 -5.10 -4.48 -9.34
C SER A 198 -6.54 -3.94 -9.30
N ASP A 199 -7.52 -4.84 -9.27
CA ASP A 199 -8.95 -4.50 -9.29
C ASP A 199 -9.48 -4.01 -7.95
N HIS A 200 -8.62 -3.88 -6.93
CA HIS A 200 -9.00 -3.35 -5.61
C HIS A 200 -9.66 -1.97 -5.69
N GLN A 201 -9.27 -1.14 -6.67
CA GLN A 201 -9.86 0.18 -6.88
C GLN A 201 -11.31 0.15 -7.37
N LEU A 202 -11.74 -0.94 -8.00
CA LEU A 202 -13.09 -1.10 -8.54
C LEU A 202 -14.12 -1.49 -7.45
N LEU A 203 -13.67 -1.69 -6.22
CA LEU A 203 -14.53 -2.13 -5.11
C LEU A 203 -15.42 -1.00 -4.60
N VAL A 204 -16.73 -1.21 -4.65
CA VAL A 204 -17.74 -0.28 -4.13
C VAL A 204 -18.35 -0.82 -2.85
N SER A 205 -18.33 0.00 -1.80
CA SER A 205 -18.77 -0.45 -0.47
C SER A 205 -20.27 -0.71 -0.36
N GLY A 206 -21.10 0.01 -1.10
CA GLY A 206 -22.56 -0.10 -1.13
C GLY A 206 -23.30 0.35 0.13
N LYS A 207 -22.65 0.34 1.31
CA LYS A 207 -23.25 0.73 2.59
C LYS A 207 -22.26 1.35 3.57
N ALA A 208 -22.77 2.23 4.45
CA ALA A 208 -21.98 2.88 5.49
C ALA A 208 -21.33 1.87 6.47
N GLY A 209 -22.04 0.79 6.80
CA GLY A 209 -21.56 -0.26 7.71
C GLY A 209 -20.23 -0.89 7.29
N ARG A 210 -19.97 -1.02 5.98
CA ARG A 210 -18.68 -1.56 5.50
C ARG A 210 -17.51 -0.63 5.84
N GLY A 211 -17.72 0.69 5.80
CA GLY A 211 -16.72 1.65 6.27
C GLY A 211 -16.37 1.45 7.74
N ARG A 212 -17.37 1.13 8.58
CA ARG A 212 -17.19 0.82 10.00
C ARG A 212 -16.41 -0.48 10.20
N TRP A 213 -16.67 -1.52 9.40
CA TRP A 213 -15.93 -2.79 9.46
C TRP A 213 -14.43 -2.62 9.15
N LEU A 214 -14.10 -1.68 8.25
CA LEU A 214 -12.72 -1.31 7.93
C LEU A 214 -12.04 -0.48 9.03
N GLY A 215 -12.74 -0.12 10.11
CA GLY A 215 -12.21 0.70 11.20
C GLY A 215 -12.22 2.20 10.90
N ARG A 216 -13.06 2.65 9.96
CA ARG A 216 -13.27 4.07 9.64
C ARG A 216 -14.55 4.55 10.35
N ARG A 217 -14.44 5.63 11.12
CA ARG A 217 -15.56 6.31 11.79
C ARG A 217 -16.11 7.40 10.85
N PRO A 218 -17.38 7.82 11.04
CA PRO A 218 -17.97 8.89 10.24
C PRO A 218 -17.16 10.18 10.36
N ARG A 219 -17.10 10.95 9.27
CA ARG A 219 -16.45 12.27 9.21
C ARG A 219 -17.54 13.33 9.10
N THR A 220 -17.71 14.12 10.15
CA THR A 220 -18.57 15.31 10.12
C THR A 220 -17.92 16.38 9.24
N ARG A 221 -18.73 17.03 8.40
CA ARG A 221 -18.26 18.12 7.56
C ARG A 221 -17.97 19.35 8.44
N PRO A 222 -16.89 20.10 8.20
CA PRO A 222 -16.60 21.29 8.99
C PRO A 222 -17.66 22.41 8.91
N VAL A 223 -18.38 22.49 7.79
CA VAL A 223 -19.40 23.52 7.53
C VAL A 223 -20.62 23.40 8.44
N VAL A 224 -20.86 22.23 9.03
CA VAL A 224 -21.99 21.99 9.95
C VAL A 224 -21.56 22.03 11.42
N MET A 225 -20.39 22.58 11.71
CA MET A 225 -19.85 22.74 13.07
C MET A 225 -20.04 24.17 13.54
N ASN A 226 -19.79 24.42 14.82
CA ASN A 226 -19.74 25.78 15.38
C ASN A 226 -18.38 26.45 15.12
N PRO A 227 -18.29 27.79 15.20
CA PRO A 227 -17.03 28.53 15.00
C PRO A 227 -15.89 28.07 15.92
N VAL A 228 -16.21 27.67 17.16
CA VAL A 228 -15.24 27.15 18.14
C VAL A 228 -14.55 25.86 17.69
N ASP A 229 -15.24 25.04 16.90
CA ASP A 229 -14.73 23.73 16.47
C ASP A 229 -13.84 23.83 15.23
N HIS A 230 -14.20 24.72 14.32
CA HIS A 230 -13.55 24.84 13.01
C HIS A 230 -13.68 26.24 12.40
N PRO A 231 -12.63 26.75 11.72
CA PRO A 231 -12.67 28.04 10.99
C PRO A 231 -13.67 28.17 9.83
N MET A 232 -14.50 27.16 9.62
CA MET A 232 -15.54 27.12 8.57
C MET A 232 -16.93 26.84 9.15
N GLY A 233 -17.03 26.77 10.48
CA GLY A 233 -18.29 26.56 11.18
C GLY A 233 -19.00 27.87 11.51
N GLY A 234 -20.27 27.77 11.87
CA GLY A 234 -21.17 28.89 12.16
C GLY A 234 -21.90 29.46 10.95
N GLY A 235 -22.57 30.59 11.19
CA GLY A 235 -23.53 31.20 10.28
C GLY A 235 -24.97 30.74 10.58
N GLU A 236 -25.93 31.64 10.38
CA GLU A 236 -27.34 31.29 10.45
C GLU A 236 -27.74 30.49 9.20
N GLY A 237 -28.44 29.37 9.42
CA GLY A 237 -28.81 28.46 8.34
C GLY A 237 -27.60 27.80 7.65
N LYS A 238 -27.72 27.54 6.34
CA LYS A 238 -26.67 26.87 5.56
C LYS A 238 -25.73 27.89 4.95
N SER A 239 -24.49 27.92 5.41
CA SER A 239 -23.44 28.82 4.88
C SER A 239 -22.31 28.06 4.16
N ALA A 240 -21.50 28.77 3.37
CA ALA A 240 -20.43 28.16 2.56
C ALA A 240 -19.11 27.92 3.32
N GLY A 241 -18.85 28.68 4.40
CA GLY A 241 -17.62 28.58 5.20
C GLY A 241 -16.37 29.24 4.59
N GLY A 242 -16.54 30.05 3.52
CA GLY A 242 -15.47 30.83 2.90
C GLY A 242 -14.34 29.99 2.28
N HIS A 243 -13.10 30.49 2.37
CA HIS A 243 -11.93 29.77 1.88
C HIS A 243 -11.74 28.43 2.64
N PRO A 244 -11.66 27.28 1.95
CA PRO A 244 -11.51 25.99 2.61
C PRO A 244 -10.20 25.88 3.40
N ARG A 245 -10.33 25.73 4.72
CA ARG A 245 -9.22 25.64 5.67
C ARG A 245 -9.24 24.32 6.43
N SER A 246 -8.10 23.92 6.96
CA SER A 246 -8.02 22.88 7.98
C SER A 246 -8.44 23.44 9.35
N ARG A 247 -8.55 22.56 10.35
CA ARG A 247 -8.87 22.97 11.74
C ARG A 247 -7.87 23.98 12.32
N LYS A 248 -6.62 23.97 11.82
CA LYS A 248 -5.57 24.90 12.22
C LYS A 248 -5.47 26.13 11.31
N GLY A 249 -6.50 26.43 10.51
CA GLY A 249 -6.49 27.56 9.57
C GLY A 249 -5.67 27.37 8.30
N ILE A 250 -4.87 26.30 8.19
CA ILE A 250 -4.03 26.03 7.00
C ILE A 250 -4.93 25.84 5.76
N PRO A 251 -4.68 26.53 4.61
CA PRO A 251 -5.48 26.38 3.40
C PRO A 251 -5.48 24.93 2.87
N ALA A 252 -6.65 24.43 2.46
CA ALA A 252 -6.83 23.05 2.03
C ALA A 252 -6.82 22.86 0.50
N LYS A 253 -6.81 23.95 -0.27
CA LYS A 253 -6.74 23.95 -1.73
C LYS A 253 -5.44 24.60 -2.18
N GLY A 254 -4.65 23.91 -3.00
CA GLY A 254 -3.42 24.44 -3.63
C GLY A 254 -2.19 24.59 -2.72
N TYR A 255 -2.35 24.72 -1.40
CA TYR A 255 -1.24 24.93 -0.48
C TYR A 255 -0.27 23.73 -0.43
N ARG A 256 1.00 23.98 -0.75
CA ARG A 256 2.05 22.94 -0.76
C ARG A 256 2.62 22.78 0.64
N THR A 257 2.43 21.60 1.24
CA THR A 257 2.88 21.31 2.62
C THR A 257 4.29 20.71 2.73
N ARG A 258 4.94 20.40 1.60
CA ARG A 258 6.31 19.88 1.61
C ARG A 258 7.31 21.00 1.88
N SER A 259 8.20 20.79 2.87
CA SER A 259 9.31 21.71 3.15
C SER A 259 10.20 21.93 1.91
N LYS A 260 10.53 23.19 1.65
CA LYS A 260 11.39 23.63 0.54
C LYS A 260 12.86 23.24 0.76
N THR A 261 13.31 23.17 2.02
CA THR A 261 14.71 22.91 2.41
C THR A 261 15.01 21.43 2.68
N LYS A 262 14.05 20.53 2.41
CA LYS A 262 14.23 19.10 2.69
C LYS A 262 15.40 18.53 1.87
N ALA A 263 16.38 17.92 2.53
CA ALA A 263 17.58 17.36 1.89
C ALA A 263 17.27 16.37 0.74
N SER A 264 16.17 15.63 0.84
CA SER A 264 15.72 14.68 -0.18
C SER A 264 15.14 15.35 -1.44
N ASN A 265 15.09 16.69 -1.51
CA ASN A 265 14.65 17.39 -2.72
C ASN A 265 15.66 17.20 -3.87
N ARG A 266 16.95 17.04 -3.56
CA ARG A 266 18.01 16.78 -4.55
C ARG A 266 17.82 15.49 -5.36
N TYR A 267 17.07 14.53 -4.83
CA TYR A 267 16.83 13.24 -5.48
C TYR A 267 15.54 13.20 -6.28
N ILE A 268 14.80 14.31 -6.38
CA ILE A 268 13.54 14.37 -7.13
C ILE A 268 13.80 15.15 -8.40
N ILE A 269 13.72 14.45 -9.52
CA ILE A 269 13.87 15.04 -10.85
C ILE A 269 12.56 15.73 -11.22
N GLU A 270 11.43 15.04 -11.03
CA GLU A 270 10.13 15.55 -11.42
C GLU A 270 9.09 15.27 -10.32
N ARG A 271 8.34 16.30 -9.94
CA ARG A 271 7.19 16.12 -9.04
C ARG A 271 6.04 15.46 -9.79
N ARG A 272 5.22 14.69 -9.08
CA ARG A 272 3.99 14.11 -9.62
C ARG A 272 3.19 15.12 -10.46
N LYS A 273 2.95 14.77 -11.72
CA LYS A 273 1.91 15.40 -12.56
C LYS A 273 0.56 14.83 -12.11
N LYS A 274 -0.48 15.67 -12.15
CA LYS A 274 -1.82 15.36 -11.61
C LYS A 274 -2.34 14.01 -12.09
#